data_AF-C6S4X6-F1
#
_entry.id   AF-C6S4X6-F1
#
_cell.length_a   1.000
_cell.length_b   1.000
_cell.length_c   1.000
_cell.angle_alpha   90.00
_cell.angle_beta   90.00
_cell.angle_gamma   90.00
#
_symmetry.space_group_name_H-M   'P 1'
#
loop_
_entity.id
_entity.type
_entity.pdbx_description
1 polymer ?
#
loop_
_entity_poly.entity_id
_entity_poly.type
_entity_poly.pdbx_seq_one_letter_code
_entity_poly.pdbx_strand_id
1 'polypeptide(L)'
;MGAPPVAIVRKVLLNEARAGMVSSITVLAIGLLSYSAAAGMIGGGGLGDLAIRYGYYRYQTEVIVFIVALLVLLVILIQSTGNALARKLDKR
;
A
#
# COMPACT_ATOMS: atom_id res chain seq x y z
N MET A 1 18.80 22.35 -28.40
CA MET A 1 17.35 22.22 -28.10
C MET A 1 16.69 21.55 -29.29
N GLY A 2 16.42 20.24 -29.23
CA GLY A 2 15.92 19.48 -30.39
C GLY A 2 15.79 17.97 -30.15
N ALA A 3 15.56 17.55 -28.89
CA ALA A 3 15.31 16.14 -28.61
C ALA A 3 13.84 15.81 -28.95
N PRO A 4 13.56 14.70 -29.64
CA PRO A 4 12.18 14.32 -29.96
C PRO A 4 11.37 14.13 -28.66
N PRO A 5 10.07 14.42 -28.65
CA PRO A 5 9.23 14.38 -27.44
C PRO A 5 9.35 13.06 -26.67
N VAL A 6 9.46 11.94 -27.39
CA VAL A 6 9.65 10.59 -26.82
C VAL A 6 10.97 10.46 -26.04
N ALA A 7 12.03 11.12 -26.49
CA ALA A 7 13.32 11.12 -25.79
C ALA A 7 13.26 11.93 -24.50
N ILE A 8 12.53 13.06 -24.48
CA ILE A 8 12.31 13.88 -23.28
C ILE A 8 11.50 13.09 -22.25
N VAL A 9 10.39 12.47 -22.68
CA VAL A 9 9.54 11.65 -21.82
C VAL A 9 10.33 10.49 -21.20
N ARG A 10 11.07 9.71 -22.01
CA ARG A 10 11.80 8.54 -21.50
C ARG A 10 13.04 8.86 -20.67
N LYS A 11 13.83 9.87 -21.07
CA LYS A 11 15.14 10.12 -20.44
C LYS A 11 15.08 11.11 -19.29
N VAL A 12 14.14 12.06 -19.33
CA VAL A 12 14.03 13.12 -18.32
C VAL A 12 12.85 12.83 -17.40
N LEU A 13 11.62 12.89 -17.91
CA LEU A 13 10.40 12.75 -17.08
C LEU A 13 10.33 11.39 -16.37
N LEU A 14 10.62 10.29 -17.07
CA LEU A 14 10.63 8.94 -16.49
C LEU A 14 11.77 8.71 -15.50
N ASN A 15 12.85 9.48 -15.57
CA ASN A 15 13.97 9.37 -14.62
C ASN A 15 13.72 10.23 -13.38
N GLU A 16 13.08 11.38 -13.57
CA GLU A 16 12.71 12.32 -12.52
C GLU A 16 11.48 11.85 -11.71
N ALA A 17 10.52 11.17 -12.35
CA ALA A 17 9.32 10.66 -11.70
C ALA A 17 9.52 9.32 -10.96
N ARG A 18 10.72 8.72 -10.96
CA ARG A 18 10.94 7.36 -10.41
C ARG A 18 10.56 7.25 -8.94
N ALA A 19 11.01 8.19 -8.12
CA ALA A 19 10.66 8.25 -6.70
C ALA A 19 9.14 8.44 -6.51
N GLY A 20 8.53 9.32 -7.31
CA GLY A 20 7.08 9.54 -7.31
C GLY A 20 6.28 8.30 -7.67
N MET A 21 6.70 7.55 -8.70
CA MET A 21 6.06 6.30 -9.10
C MET A 21 6.11 5.23 -8.01
N VAL A 22 7.25 5.07 -7.34
CA VAL A 22 7.39 4.15 -6.20
C VAL A 22 6.43 4.54 -5.07
N SER A 23 6.34 5.83 -4.74
CA SER A 23 5.40 6.31 -3.74
C SER A 23 3.96 5.99 -4.11
N SER A 24 3.56 6.26 -5.36
CA SER A 24 2.21 5.96 -5.85
C SER A 24 1.90 4.46 -5.84
N ILE A 25 2.86 3.60 -6.20
CA ILE A 25 2.72 2.14 -6.10
C ILE A 25 2.55 1.69 -4.64
N THR A 26 3.29 2.32 -3.71
CA THR A 26 3.17 2.03 -2.28
C THR A 26 1.77 2.35 -1.77
N VAL A 27 1.22 3.51 -2.15
CA VAL A 27 -0.15 3.91 -1.78
C VAL A 27 -1.19 2.98 -2.43
N LEU A 28 -0.99 2.58 -3.69
CA LEU A 28 -1.84 1.60 -4.36
C LEU A 28 -1.85 0.25 -3.62
N ALA A 29 -0.68 -0.24 -3.18
CA ALA A 29 -0.57 -1.49 -2.42
C ALA A 29 -1.31 -1.41 -1.08
N ILE A 30 -1.20 -0.27 -0.37
CA ILE A 30 -1.96 -0.02 0.86
C ILE A 30 -3.46 0.02 0.56
N GLY A 31 -3.86 0.67 -0.54
CA GLY A 31 -5.25 0.72 -0.99
C GLY A 31 -5.82 -0.68 -1.27
N LEU A 32 -5.07 -1.56 -1.93
CA LEU A 32 -5.47 -2.95 -2.16
C LEU A 32 -5.66 -3.72 -0.85
N LEU A 33 -4.81 -3.48 0.15
CA LEU A 33 -4.98 -4.03 1.50
C LEU A 33 -6.29 -3.56 2.15
N SER A 34 -6.60 -2.26 2.07
CA SER A 34 -7.88 -1.72 2.56
C SER A 34 -9.08 -2.30 1.83
N TYR A 35 -8.98 -2.47 0.51
CA TYR A 35 -10.02 -3.14 -0.28
C TYR A 35 -10.19 -4.61 0.11
N SER A 36 -9.11 -5.34 0.40
CA SER A 36 -9.19 -6.73 0.89
C SER A 36 -9.86 -6.81 2.26
N ALA A 37 -9.59 -5.85 3.15
CA ALA A 37 -10.29 -5.78 4.43
C ALA A 37 -11.80 -5.54 4.23
N ALA A 38 -12.18 -4.64 3.32
CA ALA A 38 -13.59 -4.40 2.99
C ALA A 38 -14.25 -5.59 2.28
N ALA A 39 -13.52 -6.31 1.42
CA ALA A 39 -14.00 -7.53 0.76
C ALA A 39 -14.38 -8.63 1.77
N GLY A 40 -13.72 -8.66 2.94
CA GLY A 40 -14.08 -9.54 4.05
C GLY A 40 -15.53 -9.34 4.53
N MET A 41 -16.07 -8.12 4.48
CA MET A 41 -17.47 -7.85 4.85
C MET A 41 -18.48 -8.47 3.88
N ILE A 42 -18.10 -8.61 2.61
CA ILE A 42 -18.98 -9.11 1.53
C ILE A 42 -18.74 -10.62 1.30
N GLY A 43 -17.96 -11.28 2.18
CA GLY A 43 -17.65 -12.70 2.08
C GLY A 43 -16.58 -13.05 1.05
N GLY A 44 -15.83 -12.05 0.54
CA GLY A 44 -14.71 -12.24 -0.38
C GLY A 44 -13.42 -12.79 0.25
N GLY A 45 -13.43 -13.04 1.56
CA GLY A 45 -12.26 -13.49 2.33
C GLY A 45 -11.25 -12.38 2.62
N GLY A 46 -10.04 -12.77 3.05
CA GLY A 46 -8.93 -11.84 3.33
C GLY A 46 -8.79 -11.46 4.82
N LEU A 47 -7.93 -10.48 5.09
CA LEU A 47 -7.59 -10.10 6.47
C LEU A 47 -8.78 -9.50 7.25
N GLY A 48 -9.74 -8.90 6.55
CA GLY A 48 -10.98 -8.39 7.15
C GLY A 48 -11.96 -9.49 7.56
N ASP A 49 -11.97 -10.63 6.85
CA ASP A 49 -12.83 -11.78 7.20
C ASP A 49 -12.41 -12.37 8.55
N LEU A 50 -11.10 -12.39 8.85
CA LEU A 50 -10.58 -12.82 10.16
C LEU A 50 -11.10 -11.92 11.29
N ALA A 51 -11.12 -10.59 11.09
CA ALA A 51 -11.62 -9.63 12.07
C ALA A 51 -13.11 -9.83 12.37
N ILE A 52 -13.90 -10.07 11.32
CA ILE A 52 -15.34 -10.25 11.43
C ILE A 52 -15.66 -11.60 12.08
N ARG A 53 -15.02 -12.68 11.62
CA ARG A 53 -15.32 -14.04 12.11
C ARG A 53 -14.84 -14.29 13.53
N TYR A 54 -13.59 -13.95 13.83
CA TYR A 54 -12.99 -14.27 15.12
C TYR A 54 -13.20 -13.18 16.15
N GLY A 55 -13.29 -11.91 15.73
CA GLY A 55 -13.50 -10.78 16.62
C GLY A 55 -14.97 -10.44 16.78
N TYR A 56 -15.62 -10.01 15.70
CA TYR A 56 -16.98 -9.45 15.75
C TYR A 56 -18.05 -10.50 16.11
N TYR A 57 -18.11 -11.63 15.40
CA TYR A 57 -19.14 -12.66 15.68
C TYR A 57 -19.00 -13.35 17.03
N ARG A 58 -17.80 -13.34 17.62
CA ARG A 58 -17.56 -13.90 18.96
C ARG A 58 -17.58 -12.85 20.07
N TYR A 59 -17.82 -11.58 19.73
CA TYR A 59 -17.75 -10.43 20.64
C TYR A 59 -16.43 -10.37 21.45
N GLN A 60 -15.33 -10.87 20.87
CA GLN A 60 -14.01 -10.85 21.51
C GLN A 60 -13.28 -9.57 21.11
N THR A 61 -13.49 -8.50 21.86
CA THR A 61 -12.89 -7.18 21.60
C THR A 61 -11.36 -7.24 21.55
N GLU A 62 -10.73 -8.06 22.40
CA GLU A 62 -9.28 -8.26 22.39
C GLU A 62 -8.77 -8.76 21.02
N VAL A 63 -9.50 -9.69 20.40
CA VAL A 63 -9.16 -10.25 19.09
C VAL A 63 -9.34 -9.22 17.98
N ILE A 64 -10.41 -8.40 18.05
CA ILE A 64 -10.61 -7.29 17.10
C ILE A 64 -9.41 -6.33 17.17
N VAL A 65 -9.03 -5.91 18.37
CA VAL A 65 -7.89 -4.98 18.58
C VAL A 65 -6.59 -5.58 18.06
N PHE A 66 -6.34 -6.86 18.32
CA PHE A 66 -5.16 -7.56 17.82
C PHE A 66 -5.09 -7.57 16.29
N ILE A 67 -6.20 -7.87 15.61
CA ILE A 67 -6.25 -7.90 14.14
C ILE A 67 -6.10 -6.50 13.54
N VAL A 68 -6.71 -5.48 14.15
CA VAL A 68 -6.49 -4.08 13.74
C VAL A 68 -5.03 -3.68 13.91
N ALA A 69 -4.40 -4.03 15.04
CA ALA A 69 -2.99 -3.76 15.27
C ALA A 69 -2.09 -4.46 14.24
N LEU A 70 -2.41 -5.71 13.88
CA LEU A 70 -1.71 -6.45 12.82
C LEU A 70 -1.82 -5.75 11.45
N LEU A 71 -3.03 -5.29 11.10
CA LEU A 71 -3.26 -4.54 9.85
C LEU A 71 -2.47 -3.23 9.81
N VAL A 72 -2.50 -2.47 10.91
CA VAL A 72 -1.72 -1.23 11.04
C VAL A 72 -0.23 -1.51 10.88
N LEU A 73 0.27 -2.58 11.52
CA LEU A 73 1.67 -2.97 11.42
C LEU A 73 2.08 -3.33 9.98
N LEU A 74 1.22 -4.04 9.24
CA LEU A 74 1.40 -4.32 7.82
C LEU A 74 1.49 -3.05 6.97
N VAL A 75 0.57 -2.11 7.18
CA VAL A 75 0.59 -0.81 6.49
C VAL A 75 1.88 -0.06 6.77
N ILE A 76 2.33 -0.02 8.03
CA ILE A 76 3.59 0.62 8.41
C ILE A 76 4.79 -0.03 7.73
N LEU A 77 4.84 -1.37 7.68
CA LEU A 77 5.92 -2.10 7.01
C LEU A 77 5.98 -1.78 5.51
N ILE A 78 4.83 -1.75 4.84
CA ILE A 78 4.73 -1.44 3.40
C ILE A 78 5.12 0.03 3.16
N GLN A 79 4.59 0.96 3.95
CA GLN A 79 4.90 2.38 3.84
C GLN A 79 6.38 2.65 4.11
N SER A 80 6.96 2.03 5.14
CA SER A 80 8.37 2.17 5.48
C SER A 80 9.26 1.66 4.35
N THR A 81 8.95 0.49 3.80
CA THR A 81 9.70 -0.11 2.69
C THR A 81 9.57 0.74 1.42
N GLY A 82 8.37 1.20 1.11
CA GLY A 82 8.09 2.06 -0.04
C GLY A 82 8.79 3.41 0.06
N ASN A 83 8.75 4.05 1.24
CA ASN A 83 9.45 5.31 1.50
C ASN A 83 10.97 5.13 1.48
N ALA A 84 11.50 4.00 1.94
CA ALA A 84 12.93 3.70 1.87
C ALA A 84 13.39 3.50 0.42
N LEU A 85 12.61 2.79 -0.40
CA LEU A 85 12.87 2.65 -1.84
C LEU A 85 12.76 4.00 -2.57
N ALA A 86 11.72 4.77 -2.29
CA ALA A 86 11.52 6.09 -2.89
C ALA A 86 12.70 7.01 -2.57
N ARG A 87 13.15 7.05 -1.31
CA ARG A 87 14.35 7.81 -0.90
C ARG A 87 15.64 7.36 -1.57
N LYS A 88 15.80 6.06 -1.86
CA LYS A 88 16.97 5.56 -2.61
C LYS A 88 16.92 5.94 -4.09
N LEU A 89 15.72 6.06 -4.66
CA LEU A 89 15.52 6.43 -6.06
C LEU A 89 15.51 7.96 -6.26
N ASP A 90 15.21 8.71 -5.21
CA ASP A 90 15.25 10.16 -5.20
C ASP A 90 16.72 10.62 -5.14
N LYS A 91 17.35 10.67 -6.31
CA LYS A 91 18.63 11.38 -6.51
C LYS A 91 18.34 12.87 -6.68
N ARG A 92 17.85 13.50 -5.62
CA ARG A 92 18.01 14.94 -5.43
C ARG A 92 19.36 15.23 -4.80
#